data_AF-A0A1L5NR63-F1
#
_entry.id   AF-A0A1L5NR63-F1
#
_cell.length_a   1.000
_cell.length_b   1.000
_cell.length_c   1.000
_cell.angle_alpha   90.00
_cell.angle_beta   90.00
_cell.angle_gamma   90.00
#
_symmetry.space_group_name_H-M   'P 1'
#
loop_
_entity.id
_entity.type
_entity.pdbx_description
1 polymer ?
#
loop_
_entity_poly.entity_id
_entity_poly.type
_entity_poly.pdbx_seq_one_letter_code
_entity_poly.pdbx_strand_id
1 'polypeptide(L)'
;MPSIRDLSGIRCASSSSLGINASPIEGDDLYARMTRQLHGNLFEPSFKLQEKTRIGARVIKRYHPAVPPVARILAHPDVAEFDEDRLRALLETADPVLLFAGVRAAQEELGNRVDRRGLNAKIAEPLVIDLQSLAVNLKTAWKNGERRPTHRRPYRLTKPRPKRDPACSSPSRRG
;
A
#
# COMPACT_ATOMS: atom_id res chain seq x y z
N MET A 1 40.42 14.69 -52.10
CA MET A 1 40.54 13.25 -51.77
C MET A 1 40.81 13.14 -50.26
N PRO A 2 40.20 12.17 -49.56
CA PRO A 2 39.28 12.32 -48.40
C PRO A 2 40.04 12.30 -47.03
N SER A 3 39.50 12.34 -45.80
CA SER A 3 38.20 11.98 -45.22
C SER A 3 38.05 12.53 -43.77
N ILE A 4 36.82 12.84 -43.37
CA ILE A 4 36.16 12.54 -42.08
C ILE A 4 37.07 12.54 -40.84
N ARG A 5 37.10 13.65 -40.08
CA ARG A 5 37.09 13.64 -38.60
C ARG A 5 36.30 14.82 -38.08
N ASP A 6 35.19 14.45 -37.47
CA ASP A 6 34.16 15.25 -36.88
C ASP A 6 34.61 16.03 -35.62
N LEU A 7 34.04 17.23 -35.49
CA LEU A 7 33.54 17.85 -34.26
C LEU A 7 34.50 17.85 -33.06
N SER A 8 35.48 18.75 -33.10
CA SER A 8 36.15 19.24 -31.90
C SER A 8 35.22 20.18 -31.09
N GLY A 9 35.00 19.84 -29.82
CA GLY A 9 34.87 20.87 -28.79
C GLY A 9 33.50 21.13 -28.17
N ILE A 10 32.60 20.16 -28.06
CA ILE A 10 31.54 20.24 -27.05
C ILE A 10 32.18 19.92 -25.69
N ARG A 11 32.41 20.98 -24.90
CA ARG A 11 32.81 20.88 -23.49
C ARG A 11 31.71 20.13 -22.73
N CYS A 12 31.98 18.88 -22.36
CA CYS A 12 31.18 18.12 -21.41
C CYS A 12 31.16 18.86 -20.07
N ALA A 13 30.00 19.42 -19.71
CA ALA A 13 29.72 19.76 -18.33
C ALA A 13 29.77 18.46 -17.52
N SER A 14 30.50 18.54 -16.42
CA SER A 14 30.70 17.51 -15.42
C SER A 14 29.44 16.68 -15.17
N SER A 15 29.59 15.37 -15.35
CA SER A 15 28.70 14.36 -14.82
C SER A 15 28.62 14.50 -13.31
N SER A 16 27.68 15.33 -12.85
CA SER A 16 27.20 15.28 -11.48
C SER A 16 26.52 13.92 -11.34
N SER A 17 27.27 12.97 -10.79
CA SER A 17 26.79 11.68 -10.35
C SER A 17 25.60 11.92 -9.43
N LEU A 18 24.39 11.84 -9.99
CA LEU A 18 23.22 11.50 -9.21
C LEU A 18 23.49 10.10 -8.70
N GLY A 19 24.11 10.03 -7.52
CA GLY A 19 24.17 8.84 -6.70
C GLY A 19 22.73 8.46 -6.40
N ILE A 20 22.13 7.67 -7.30
CA ILE A 20 21.04 6.78 -6.96
C ILE A 20 21.70 5.74 -6.06
N ASN A 21 21.83 6.10 -4.78
CA ASN A 21 22.06 5.14 -3.73
C ASN A 21 20.87 4.19 -3.81
N ALA A 22 21.09 3.06 -4.49
CA ALA A 22 20.22 1.91 -4.44
C ALA A 22 20.09 1.56 -2.96
N SER A 23 18.99 2.02 -2.37
CA SER A 23 18.67 1.71 -0.99
C SER A 23 18.21 0.25 -0.98
N PRO A 24 18.46 -0.50 0.09
CA PRO A 24 17.91 -1.84 0.24
C PRO A 24 16.41 -1.69 0.50
N ILE A 25 15.56 -1.71 -0.54
CA ILE A 25 14.11 -1.41 -0.41
C ILE A 25 13.18 -2.47 -1.00
N GLU A 26 13.69 -3.54 -1.62
CA GLU A 26 12.81 -4.43 -2.39
C GLU A 26 12.28 -5.63 -1.59
N GLY A 27 13.04 -6.14 -0.61
CA GLY A 27 12.65 -7.34 0.16
C GLY A 27 11.47 -7.12 1.10
N ASP A 28 11.50 -6.03 1.87
CA ASP A 28 10.54 -5.80 2.96
C ASP A 28 9.15 -5.35 2.46
N ASP A 29 9.09 -4.51 1.42
CA ASP A 29 7.84 -4.05 0.81
C ASP A 29 7.11 -5.20 0.07
N LEU A 30 7.87 -6.13 -0.53
CA LEU A 30 7.31 -7.31 -1.18
C LEU A 30 6.66 -8.25 -0.16
N TYR A 31 7.37 -8.52 0.94
CA TYR A 31 6.88 -9.36 2.03
C TYR A 31 5.62 -8.79 2.69
N ALA A 32 5.61 -7.47 2.93
CA ALA A 32 4.45 -6.73 3.43
C ALA A 32 3.21 -6.85 2.53
N ARG A 33 3.41 -6.74 1.21
CA ARG A 33 2.32 -6.86 0.25
C ARG A 33 1.79 -8.29 0.19
N MET A 34 2.67 -9.28 0.18
CA MET A 34 2.32 -10.70 0.13
C MET A 34 1.50 -11.10 1.37
N THR A 35 1.98 -10.76 2.57
CA THR A 35 1.30 -11.07 3.84
C THR A 35 -0.09 -10.42 3.91
N ARG A 36 -0.24 -9.16 3.48
CA ARG A 36 -1.54 -8.46 3.41
C ARG A 36 -2.53 -9.16 2.48
N GLN A 37 -2.08 -9.54 1.29
CA GLN A 37 -2.94 -10.21 0.31
C GLN A 37 -3.33 -11.61 0.79
N LEU A 38 -2.37 -12.35 1.34
CA LEU A 38 -2.60 -13.70 1.86
C LEU A 38 -3.61 -13.69 3.01
N HIS A 39 -3.44 -12.79 4.00
CA HIS A 39 -4.39 -12.64 5.09
C HIS A 39 -5.81 -12.33 4.60
N GLY A 40 -5.95 -11.34 3.71
CA GLY A 40 -7.26 -10.94 3.17
C GLY A 40 -7.93 -12.04 2.34
N ASN A 41 -7.15 -12.83 1.61
CA ASN A 41 -7.68 -13.90 0.77
C ASN A 41 -8.09 -15.14 1.59
N LEU A 42 -7.35 -15.46 2.64
CA LEU A 42 -7.59 -16.66 3.46
C LEU A 42 -8.68 -16.41 4.53
N PHE A 43 -8.63 -15.28 5.24
CA PHE A 43 -9.37 -15.12 6.48
C PHE A 43 -10.41 -14.00 6.48
N GLU A 44 -10.28 -13.00 5.60
CA GLU A 44 -11.18 -11.84 5.61
C GLU A 44 -12.43 -12.10 4.75
N PRO A 45 -13.64 -12.12 5.34
CA PRO A 45 -14.86 -12.31 4.58
C PRO A 45 -15.11 -11.09 3.69
N SER A 46 -15.40 -11.33 2.42
CA SER A 46 -15.68 -10.25 1.46
C SER A 46 -17.08 -10.37 0.87
N PHE A 47 -17.75 -9.23 0.71
CA PHE A 47 -19.03 -9.13 0.01
C PHE A 47 -18.79 -9.02 -1.49
N LYS A 48 -19.28 -9.99 -2.25
CA LYS A 48 -19.24 -9.96 -3.72
C LYS A 48 -20.64 -9.64 -4.24
N LEU A 49 -20.68 -8.74 -5.23
CA LEU A 49 -21.92 -8.34 -5.88
C LEU A 49 -22.47 -9.53 -6.67
N GLN A 50 -23.71 -9.90 -6.41
CA GLN A 50 -24.39 -10.97 -7.12
C GLN A 50 -25.15 -10.41 -8.31
N GLU A 51 -25.96 -9.38 -8.08
CA GLU A 51 -26.74 -8.74 -9.12
C GLU A 51 -26.86 -7.23 -8.88
N LYS A 52 -26.98 -6.50 -9.99
CA LYS A 52 -27.19 -5.06 -9.99
C LYS A 52 -28.24 -4.73 -11.04
N THR A 53 -29.36 -4.22 -10.57
CA THR A 53 -30.53 -3.98 -11.42
C THR A 53 -30.91 -2.50 -11.33
N ARG A 54 -31.26 -1.90 -12.46
CA ARG A 54 -31.72 -0.51 -12.53
C ARG A 54 -33.21 -0.48 -12.78
N ILE A 55 -33.93 0.26 -11.95
CA ILE A 55 -35.37 0.51 -12.09
C ILE A 55 -35.54 2.03 -12.17
N GLY A 56 -35.64 2.57 -13.39
CA GLY A 56 -35.64 4.01 -13.65
C GLY A 56 -34.39 4.70 -13.12
N ALA A 57 -34.56 5.60 -12.15
CA ALA A 57 -33.46 6.30 -11.48
C ALA A 57 -32.80 5.46 -10.34
N ARG A 58 -33.45 4.40 -9.85
CA ARG A 58 -32.97 3.61 -8.71
C ARG A 58 -32.05 2.47 -9.16
N VAL A 59 -30.96 2.27 -8.42
CA VAL A 59 -30.04 1.12 -8.60
C VAL A 59 -30.12 0.24 -7.36
N ILE A 60 -30.53 -1.01 -7.54
CA ILE A 60 -30.59 -2.02 -6.47
C ILE A 60 -29.40 -2.97 -6.68
N LYS A 61 -28.67 -3.24 -5.60
CA LYS A 61 -27.56 -4.20 -5.57
C LYS A 61 -27.89 -5.30 -4.57
N ARG A 62 -27.78 -6.55 -4.99
CA ARG A 62 -27.83 -7.70 -4.08
C ARG A 62 -26.48 -8.38 -4.08
N TYR A 63 -26.05 -8.76 -2.89
CA TYR A 63 -24.72 -9.28 -2.62
C TYR A 63 -24.82 -10.72 -2.14
N HIS A 64 -23.79 -11.51 -2.45
CA HIS A 64 -23.58 -12.80 -1.82
C HIS A 64 -23.33 -12.64 -0.31
N PRO A 65 -23.56 -13.71 0.47
CA PRO A 65 -23.13 -13.73 1.86
C PRO A 65 -21.64 -13.44 1.99
N ALA A 66 -21.26 -12.91 3.15
CA ALA A 66 -19.87 -12.61 3.48
C ALA A 66 -19.08 -13.92 3.61
N VAL A 67 -18.23 -14.20 2.62
CA VAL A 67 -17.44 -15.43 2.54
C VAL A 67 -16.01 -15.05 2.15
N PRO A 68 -14.98 -15.60 2.81
CA PRO A 68 -13.59 -15.33 2.45
C PRO A 68 -13.29 -15.84 1.03
N PRO A 69 -12.41 -15.16 0.28
CA PRO A 69 -12.08 -15.54 -1.09
C PRO A 69 -11.65 -17.01 -1.26
N VAL A 70 -10.83 -17.55 -0.36
CA VAL A 70 -10.40 -18.95 -0.41
C VAL A 70 -11.58 -19.93 -0.38
N ALA A 71 -12.58 -19.68 0.46
CA ALA A 71 -13.76 -20.53 0.56
C ALA A 71 -14.65 -20.45 -0.69
N ARG A 72 -14.60 -19.33 -1.44
CA ARG A 72 -15.28 -19.23 -2.74
C ARG A 72 -14.58 -20.07 -3.80
N ILE A 73 -13.25 -20.09 -3.79
CA ILE A 73 -12.45 -20.89 -4.73
C ILE A 73 -12.69 -22.39 -4.47
N LEU A 74 -12.62 -22.81 -3.20
CA LEU A 74 -12.87 -24.21 -2.81
C LEU A 74 -14.32 -24.69 -3.06
N ALA A 75 -15.26 -23.77 -3.27
CA ALA A 75 -16.64 -24.10 -3.61
C ALA A 75 -16.93 -24.02 -5.12
N HIS A 76 -15.95 -23.62 -5.93
CA HIS A 76 -16.12 -23.40 -7.36
C HIS A 76 -15.85 -24.70 -8.14
N PRO A 77 -16.77 -25.15 -9.01
CA PRO A 77 -16.68 -26.48 -9.64
C PRO A 77 -15.51 -26.65 -10.62
N ASP A 78 -15.00 -25.55 -11.19
CA ASP A 78 -13.96 -25.57 -12.23
C ASP A 78 -12.51 -25.54 -11.68
N VAL A 79 -12.31 -25.75 -10.38
CA VAL A 79 -10.96 -25.74 -9.78
C VAL A 79 -10.36 -27.15 -9.84
N ALA A 80 -9.10 -27.25 -10.26
CA ALA A 80 -8.41 -28.53 -10.28
C ALA A 80 -8.19 -29.03 -8.85
N GLU A 81 -8.41 -30.34 -8.61
CA GLU A 81 -8.25 -30.98 -7.30
C GLU A 81 -6.89 -30.69 -6.66
N PHE A 82 -5.83 -30.71 -7.48
CA PHE A 82 -4.47 -30.34 -7.05
C PHE A 82 -4.37 -28.93 -6.47
N ASP A 83 -5.04 -27.94 -7.07
CA ASP A 83 -5.04 -26.56 -6.59
C ASP A 83 -5.89 -26.43 -5.32
N GLU A 84 -6.98 -27.19 -5.19
CA GLU A 84 -7.76 -27.25 -3.95
C GLU A 84 -6.94 -27.78 -2.78
N ASP A 85 -6.23 -28.89 -2.97
CA ASP A 85 -5.41 -29.50 -1.93
C ASP A 85 -4.25 -28.60 -1.50
N ARG A 86 -3.63 -27.92 -2.46
CA ARG A 86 -2.62 -26.90 -2.17
C ARG A 86 -3.20 -25.76 -1.32
N LEU A 87 -4.42 -25.31 -1.62
CA LEU A 87 -5.09 -24.26 -0.85
C LEU A 87 -5.49 -24.73 0.55
N ARG A 88 -5.94 -25.99 0.69
CA ARG A 88 -6.23 -26.60 2.00
C ARG A 88 -4.97 -26.69 2.86
N ALA A 89 -3.86 -27.20 2.31
CA ALA A 89 -2.58 -27.27 3.02
C ALA A 89 -2.05 -25.86 3.41
N LEU A 90 -2.25 -24.86 2.54
CA LEU A 90 -1.90 -23.48 2.85
C LEU A 90 -2.77 -22.91 4.00
N LEU A 91 -4.05 -23.26 4.04
CA LEU A 91 -4.95 -22.82 5.11
C LEU A 91 -4.59 -23.46 6.46
N GLU A 92 -4.20 -24.74 6.47
CA GLU A 92 -3.76 -25.45 7.67
C GLU A 92 -2.44 -24.90 8.24
N THR A 93 -1.54 -24.44 7.36
CA THR A 93 -0.23 -23.91 7.76
C THR A 93 -0.25 -22.42 8.10
N ALA A 94 -1.25 -21.67 7.63
CA ALA A 94 -1.33 -20.23 7.84
C ALA A 94 -1.92 -19.87 9.21
N ASP A 95 -1.14 -19.17 10.03
CA ASP A 95 -1.63 -18.58 11.28
C ASP A 95 -2.16 -17.14 11.03
N PRO A 96 -3.46 -16.87 11.30
CA PRO A 96 -4.04 -15.54 11.11
C PRO A 96 -3.37 -14.48 11.99
N VAL A 97 -2.93 -14.82 13.19
CA VAL A 97 -2.29 -13.88 14.14
C VAL A 97 -0.91 -13.48 13.63
N LEU A 98 -0.11 -14.43 13.15
CA LEU A 98 1.21 -14.15 12.60
C LEU A 98 1.14 -13.32 11.31
N LEU A 99 0.20 -13.65 10.42
CA LEU A 99 0.00 -12.86 9.19
C LEU A 99 -0.45 -11.44 9.52
N PHE A 100 -1.33 -11.28 10.50
CA PHE A 100 -1.75 -9.96 10.94
C PHE A 100 -0.60 -9.18 11.57
N ALA A 101 0.24 -9.82 12.40
CA ALA A 101 1.43 -9.21 12.97
C ALA A 101 2.42 -8.75 11.89
N GLY A 102 2.62 -9.54 10.82
CA GLY A 102 3.41 -9.14 9.66
C GLY A 102 2.86 -7.89 8.96
N VAL A 103 1.53 -7.83 8.78
CA VAL A 103 0.86 -6.63 8.24
C VAL A 103 1.04 -5.42 9.16
N ARG A 104 1.06 -5.60 10.48
CA ARG A 104 1.31 -4.52 11.45
C ARG A 104 2.72 -3.98 11.36
N ALA A 105 3.72 -4.86 11.38
CA ALA A 105 5.13 -4.48 11.23
C ALA A 105 5.36 -3.70 9.91
N ALA A 106 4.75 -4.16 8.82
CA ALA A 106 4.81 -3.47 7.54
C ALA A 106 4.19 -2.05 7.57
N GLN A 107 3.04 -1.89 8.23
CA GLN A 107 2.39 -0.58 8.38
C GLN A 107 3.23 0.38 9.23
N GLU A 108 3.89 -0.14 10.26
CA GLU A 108 4.79 0.62 11.11
C GLU A 108 6.02 1.10 10.34
N GLU A 109 6.70 0.21 9.62
CA GLU A 109 7.85 0.59 8.80
C GLU A 109 7.47 1.61 7.71
N LEU A 110 6.31 1.42 7.07
CA LEU A 110 5.79 2.41 6.13
C LEU A 110 5.55 3.77 6.82
N GLY A 111 4.98 3.76 8.03
CA GLY A 111 4.81 4.95 8.85
C GLY A 111 6.14 5.65 9.14
N ASN A 112 7.16 4.90 9.58
CA ASN A 112 8.50 5.40 9.86
C ASN A 112 9.17 5.99 8.61
N ARG A 113 9.03 5.35 7.44
CA ARG A 113 9.52 5.87 6.16
C ARG A 113 8.85 7.20 5.80
N VAL A 114 7.54 7.29 6.01
CA VAL A 114 6.76 8.50 5.77
C VAL A 114 7.11 9.62 6.77
N ASP A 115 7.42 9.28 8.02
CA ASP A 115 7.92 10.17 9.06
C ASP A 115 9.30 10.72 8.75
N ARG A 116 10.26 9.87 8.35
CA ARG A 116 11.59 10.28 7.87
C ARG A 116 11.56 11.22 6.66
N ARG A 117 10.59 11.05 5.74
CA ARG A 117 10.41 11.92 4.58
C ARG A 117 9.82 13.30 4.92
N GLY A 118 9.16 13.45 6.08
CA GLY A 118 8.58 14.71 6.51
C GLY A 118 9.60 15.59 7.24
N LEU A 119 9.34 16.90 7.32
CA LEU A 119 10.12 17.87 8.11
C LEU A 119 10.09 17.63 9.64
N ASN A 120 9.57 16.49 10.09
CA ASN A 120 9.29 16.16 11.50
C ASN A 120 9.98 14.86 11.91
N ALA A 121 11.25 14.66 11.55
CA ALA A 121 12.05 13.57 12.09
C ALA A 121 12.29 13.82 13.58
N LYS A 122 11.35 13.41 14.44
CA LYS A 122 11.59 13.30 15.87
C LYS A 122 12.37 12.01 16.10
N ILE A 123 13.60 12.15 16.58
CA ILE A 123 14.39 11.02 17.07
C ILE A 123 13.58 10.39 18.20
N ALA A 124 13.18 9.12 18.05
CA ALA A 124 12.48 8.41 19.10
C ALA A 124 13.49 8.09 20.21
N GLU A 125 13.27 8.66 21.40
CA GLU A 125 13.99 8.22 22.61
C GLU A 125 13.61 6.76 22.91
N PRO A 126 14.56 5.94 23.41
CA PRO A 126 14.29 4.54 23.72
C PRO A 126 13.14 4.43 24.72
N LEU A 127 12.14 3.64 24.37
CA LEU A 127 10.94 3.45 25.16
C LEU A 127 11.29 2.66 26.43
N VAL A 128 11.54 3.34 27.54
CA VAL A 128 11.60 2.70 28.86
C VAL A 128 10.16 2.36 29.26
N ILE A 129 9.78 1.10 29.14
CA ILE A 129 8.43 0.63 29.49
C ILE A 129 8.42 0.30 30.97
N ASP A 130 7.79 1.15 31.78
CA ASP A 130 7.44 0.82 33.16
C ASP A 130 6.17 -0.07 33.16
N LEU A 131 6.30 -1.29 33.69
CA LEU A 131 5.23 -2.29 33.69
C LEU A 131 4.02 -1.88 34.54
N GLN A 132 4.22 -1.09 35.60
CA GLN A 132 3.12 -0.65 36.46
C GLN A 132 2.26 0.41 35.77
N SER A 133 2.89 1.43 35.18
CA SER A 133 2.17 2.41 34.36
C SER A 133 1.52 1.79 33.13
N LEU A 134 2.13 0.77 32.50
CA LEU A 134 1.53 0.00 31.41
C LEU A 134 0.23 -0.68 31.86
N ALA A 135 0.24 -1.39 32.99
CA ALA A 135 -0.94 -2.08 33.53
C ALA A 135 -2.08 -1.11 33.87
N VAL A 136 -1.77 0.05 34.43
CA VAL A 136 -2.77 1.11 34.70
C VAL A 136 -3.34 1.65 33.39
N ASN A 137 -2.49 1.88 32.39
CA ASN A 137 -2.89 2.39 31.09
C ASN A 137 -3.75 1.40 30.30
N LEU A 138 -3.54 0.08 30.43
CA LEU A 138 -4.34 -0.95 29.75
C LEU A 138 -5.84 -0.82 30.04
N LYS A 139 -6.24 -0.44 31.27
CA LYS A 139 -7.65 -0.22 31.65
C LYS A 139 -8.33 0.86 30.81
N THR A 140 -7.58 1.86 30.35
CA THR A 140 -8.07 2.99 29.55
C THR A 140 -7.63 2.94 28.08
N ALA A 141 -6.70 2.05 27.73
CA ALA A 141 -6.10 1.98 26.40
C ALA A 141 -7.15 1.75 25.30
N TRP A 142 -8.20 0.97 25.60
CA TRP A 142 -9.30 0.72 24.66
C TRP A 142 -10.12 1.98 24.34
N LYS A 143 -10.19 2.97 25.24
CA LYS A 143 -10.94 4.23 25.01
C LYS A 143 -10.26 5.12 23.98
N ASN A 144 -8.93 5.12 23.97
CA ASN A 144 -8.14 5.95 23.06
C ASN A 144 -7.89 5.24 21.73
N GLY A 145 -8.01 3.91 21.71
CA GLY A 145 -7.74 3.08 20.55
C GLY A 145 -6.26 3.12 20.14
N GLU A 146 -5.83 2.16 19.34
CA GLU A 146 -4.48 2.17 18.79
C GLU A 146 -4.38 3.18 17.63
N ARG A 147 -3.68 4.30 17.84
CA ARG A 147 -3.41 5.27 16.77
C ARG A 147 -2.18 4.86 15.96
N ARG A 148 -2.45 4.08 14.91
CA ARG A 148 -1.44 3.57 13.96
C ARG A 148 -0.57 4.67 13.38
N PRO A 149 0.74 4.46 13.17
CA PRO A 149 1.64 5.44 12.56
C PRO A 149 1.10 6.07 11.26
N THR A 150 0.51 5.26 10.39
CA THR A 150 -0.13 5.72 9.14
C THR A 150 -1.36 6.61 9.34
N HIS A 151 -2.03 6.52 10.50
CA HIS A 151 -3.22 7.30 10.87
C HIS A 151 -2.92 8.43 11.89
N ARG A 152 -1.65 8.65 12.25
CA ARG A 152 -1.24 9.78 13.12
C ARG A 152 -1.44 11.13 12.44
N ARG A 153 -1.44 11.17 11.12
CA ARG A 153 -1.51 12.41 10.34
C ARG A 153 -2.95 12.72 9.89
N PRO A 154 -3.41 13.98 9.99
CA PRO A 154 -4.65 14.38 9.35
C PRO A 154 -4.50 14.25 7.83
N TYR A 155 -5.44 13.57 7.19
CA TYR A 155 -5.49 13.48 5.73
C TYR A 155 -5.69 14.88 5.15
N ARG A 156 -4.70 15.39 4.40
CA ARG A 156 -4.82 16.64 3.65
C ARG A 156 -5.08 16.30 2.19
N LEU A 157 -6.31 16.55 1.73
CA LEU A 157 -6.65 16.45 0.31
C LEU A 157 -5.97 17.61 -0.44
N THR A 158 -4.81 17.35 -1.03
CA THR A 158 -4.22 18.30 -1.97
C THR A 158 -4.94 18.13 -3.30
N LYS A 159 -5.72 19.13 -3.73
CA LYS A 159 -6.34 19.09 -5.06
C LYS A 159 -5.22 18.91 -6.10
N PRO A 160 -5.28 17.87 -6.97
CA PRO A 160 -4.33 17.78 -8.07
C PRO A 160 -4.45 19.07 -8.88
N ARG A 161 -3.31 19.69 -9.21
CA ARG A 161 -3.33 20.87 -10.06
C ARG A 161 -3.98 20.47 -11.39
N PRO A 162 -4.97 21.24 -11.90
CA PRO A 162 -5.52 20.97 -13.22
C PRO A 162 -4.35 20.92 -14.21
N LYS A 163 -4.21 19.80 -14.91
CA LYS A 163 -3.22 19.68 -15.98
C LYS A 163 -3.63 20.72 -17.02
N ARG A 164 -2.79 21.74 -17.24
CA ARG A 164 -3.09 22.78 -18.22
C ARG A 164 -3.13 22.11 -19.59
N ASP A 165 -4.26 22.18 -20.27
CA ASP A 165 -4.37 21.66 -21.63
C ASP A 165 -3.39 22.46 -22.52
N PRO A 166 -2.47 21.79 -23.24
CA PRO A 166 -1.51 22.48 -24.10
C PRO A 166 -2.18 23.25 -25.25
N ALA A 167 -3.46 22.98 -25.54
CA ALA A 167 -4.24 23.66 -26.56
C ALA A 167 -4.70 25.08 -26.15
N CYS A 168 -4.70 25.40 -24.85
CA CYS A 168 -5.05 26.74 -24.35
C CYS A 168 -3.80 27.57 -24.00
N SER A 169 -2.84 27.66 -24.93
CA SER A 169 -1.97 28.83 -24.98
C SER A 169 -2.75 29.94 -25.68
N SER A 170 -3.16 30.96 -24.93
CA SER A 170 -3.83 32.17 -25.45
C SER A 170 -3.08 32.72 -26.67
N PRO A 171 -3.76 33.00 -27.80
CA PRO A 171 -3.10 33.61 -28.94
C PRO A 171 -2.62 35.00 -28.54
N SER A 172 -1.33 35.26 -28.73
CA SER A 172 -0.74 36.59 -28.56
C SER A 172 -1.51 37.57 -29.44
N ARG A 173 -2.17 38.58 -28.84
CA ARG A 173 -2.62 39.77 -29.58
C ARG A 173 -1.38 40.41 -30.21
N ARG A 174 -1.21 40.26 -31.51
CA ARG A 174 -0.35 41.15 -32.31
C ARG A 174 -1.26 42.24 -32.88
N GLY A 175 -1.04 43.46 -32.39
CA GLY A 175 -1.44 44.68 -33.09
C GLY A 175 -0.38 45.07 -34.10
#